data_AF-A0A2D6EZB9-F1
#
_entry.id   AF-A0A2D6EZB9-F1
#
_cell.length_a   1.000
_cell.length_b   1.000
_cell.length_c   1.000
_cell.angle_alpha   90.00
_cell.angle_beta   90.00
_cell.angle_gamma   90.00
#
_symmetry.space_group_name_H-M   'P 1'
#
loop_
_entity.id
_entity.type
_entity.pdbx_description
1 polymer ?
#
loop_
_entity_poly.entity_id
_entity_poly.type
_entity_poly.pdbx_seq_one_letter_code
_entity_poly.pdbx_strand_id
1 'polypeptide(L)'
;MPICKNDKKHTYKGTEPSPKGLGYCAHAEKVKTKRTGKDSNEWIVKKIKNGSKRWVKISNKDRLLPLLKKRYIGYDNDMDQLDEILSNSTKEIRNMVNERIVQTKKKRIEKFKIAGDQAVIGDPSYPLSKPGEGWQLNYVYKVEPGMWKGYFHSWITKERVNILVVTRLRYTYPSPSLKYRKGKGGLAVDSGQMSVVDLSKYPQAEWDDKWNKKVANITIKKIAGAIDGGYVSRTGWGDGIYNYLIGVKNNRVVQFVVFFMT
;
A
#
# COMPACT_ATOMS: atom_id res chain seq x y z
N MET A 1 45.55 -13.85 -13.38
CA MET A 1 44.21 -13.46 -12.90
C MET A 1 44.32 -13.10 -11.43
N PRO A 2 43.73 -11.98 -10.96
CA PRO A 2 43.77 -11.62 -9.55
C PRO A 2 43.11 -12.68 -8.65
N ILE A 3 43.64 -12.84 -7.44
CA ILE A 3 43.12 -13.76 -6.41
C ILE A 3 41.82 -13.20 -5.81
N CYS A 4 40.84 -14.06 -5.52
CA CYS A 4 39.62 -13.68 -4.79
C CYS A 4 39.99 -13.12 -3.41
N LYS A 5 39.46 -11.97 -3.04
CA LYS A 5 39.75 -11.26 -1.78
C LYS A 5 39.37 -12.07 -0.55
N ASN A 6 38.36 -12.91 -0.66
CA ASN A 6 37.82 -13.73 0.42
C ASN A 6 38.13 -15.23 0.25
N ASP A 7 38.87 -15.61 -0.79
CA ASP A 7 39.32 -16.99 -1.01
C ASP A 7 40.65 -17.01 -1.78
N LYS A 8 41.73 -17.27 -1.03
CA LYS A 8 43.09 -17.32 -1.57
C LYS A 8 43.32 -18.43 -2.59
N LYS A 9 42.45 -19.44 -2.65
CA LYS A 9 42.57 -20.59 -3.57
C LYS A 9 41.88 -20.35 -4.92
N HIS A 10 41.15 -19.25 -5.07
CA HIS A 10 40.38 -18.97 -6.28
C HIS A 10 40.79 -17.64 -6.90
N THR A 11 40.60 -17.52 -8.21
CA THR A 11 40.87 -16.28 -8.97
C THR A 11 39.60 -15.76 -9.64
N TYR A 12 39.60 -14.48 -10.01
CA TYR A 12 38.52 -13.85 -10.78
C TYR A 12 39.08 -13.08 -11.98
N LYS A 13 38.26 -12.88 -13.01
CA LYS A 13 38.64 -12.17 -14.25
C LYS A 13 38.35 -10.68 -14.18
N GLY A 14 37.41 -10.28 -13.31
CA GLY A 14 36.95 -8.89 -13.17
C GLY A 14 35.79 -8.53 -14.10
N THR A 15 35.52 -9.38 -15.09
CA THR A 15 34.38 -9.30 -16.03
C THR A 15 33.17 -10.11 -15.56
N GLU A 16 33.29 -10.89 -14.48
CA GLU A 16 32.14 -11.60 -13.92
C GLU A 16 31.11 -10.62 -13.34
N PRO A 17 29.84 -11.04 -13.26
CA PRO A 17 28.80 -10.26 -12.58
C PRO A 17 29.20 -9.88 -11.14
N SER A 18 28.78 -8.69 -10.72
CA SER A 18 28.93 -8.25 -9.33
C SER A 18 28.27 -9.23 -8.36
N PRO A 19 28.81 -9.41 -7.14
CA PRO A 19 30.08 -8.91 -6.59
C PRO A 19 31.30 -9.78 -6.95
N LYS A 20 31.15 -10.85 -7.75
CA LYS A 20 32.28 -11.72 -8.13
C LYS A 20 33.33 -10.96 -8.94
N GLY A 21 32.91 -10.06 -9.83
CA GLY A 21 33.82 -9.17 -10.56
C GLY A 21 34.60 -8.15 -9.70
N LEU A 22 34.31 -8.10 -8.38
CA LEU A 22 35.08 -7.33 -7.38
C LEU A 22 36.04 -8.22 -6.55
N GLY A 23 36.12 -9.51 -6.88
CA GLY A 23 36.92 -10.50 -6.19
C GLY A 23 36.24 -11.15 -4.98
N TYR A 24 34.93 -11.06 -4.85
CA TYR A 24 34.20 -11.73 -3.75
C TYR A 24 33.51 -13.00 -4.23
N CYS A 25 34.09 -14.14 -3.87
CA CYS A 25 33.59 -15.47 -4.19
C CYS A 25 32.44 -15.86 -3.23
N ALA A 26 31.26 -16.24 -3.75
CA ALA A 26 30.06 -16.49 -2.94
C ALA A 26 30.16 -17.70 -1.99
N HIS A 27 30.94 -18.72 -2.35
CA HIS A 27 31.05 -19.96 -1.58
C HIS A 27 31.81 -19.75 -0.26
N ALA A 28 32.80 -18.86 -0.26
CA ALA A 28 33.59 -18.48 0.91
C ALA A 28 32.84 -17.57 1.88
N GLU A 29 31.78 -16.88 1.43
CA GLU A 29 30.98 -16.00 2.27
C GLU A 29 29.96 -16.74 3.14
N LYS A 30 29.58 -16.14 4.28
CA LYS A 30 28.44 -16.61 5.08
C LYS A 30 27.12 -16.36 4.32
N VAL A 31 26.15 -17.26 4.48
CA VAL A 31 24.80 -17.05 3.94
C VAL A 31 24.21 -15.79 4.59
N LYS A 32 23.52 -14.96 3.81
CA LYS A 32 23.04 -13.61 4.16
C LYS A 32 24.09 -12.48 4.17
N THR A 33 25.37 -12.73 3.90
CA THR A 33 26.32 -11.62 3.68
C THR A 33 25.81 -10.75 2.52
N LYS A 34 25.83 -9.43 2.71
CA LYS A 34 25.50 -8.43 1.68
C LYS A 34 26.74 -7.72 1.17
N ARG A 35 26.76 -7.38 -0.12
CA ARG A 35 27.81 -6.55 -0.76
C ARG A 35 27.20 -5.67 -1.85
N THR A 36 27.71 -4.46 -2.01
CA THR A 36 27.40 -3.59 -3.14
C THR A 36 28.27 -3.96 -4.33
N GLY A 37 27.65 -4.14 -5.49
CA GLY A 37 28.32 -4.42 -6.75
C GLY A 37 28.88 -3.17 -7.42
N LYS A 38 29.64 -3.35 -8.51
CA LYS A 38 30.07 -2.25 -9.41
C LYS A 38 28.88 -1.55 -10.08
N ASP A 39 27.76 -2.25 -10.16
CA ASP A 39 26.50 -1.80 -10.74
C ASP A 39 25.61 -1.06 -9.72
N SER A 40 26.18 -0.69 -8.56
CA SER A 40 25.49 -0.05 -7.42
C SER A 40 24.32 -0.85 -6.84
N ASN A 41 24.12 -2.09 -7.28
CA ASN A 41 23.11 -2.99 -6.73
C ASN A 41 23.66 -3.70 -5.49
N GLU A 42 22.83 -3.95 -4.48
CA GLU A 42 23.20 -4.89 -3.42
C GLU A 42 22.93 -6.33 -3.83
N TRP A 43 23.83 -7.20 -3.40
CA TRP A 43 23.78 -8.64 -3.63
C TRP A 43 23.85 -9.34 -2.28
N ILE A 44 23.10 -10.43 -2.13
CA ILE A 44 23.09 -11.26 -0.93
C ILE A 44 23.49 -12.69 -1.27
N VAL A 45 24.25 -13.32 -0.39
CA VAL A 45 24.59 -14.74 -0.52
C VAL A 45 23.41 -15.60 -0.12
N LYS A 46 22.89 -16.38 -1.06
CA LYS A 46 21.84 -17.39 -0.82
C LYS A 46 22.37 -18.79 -1.09
N LYS A 47 21.94 -19.76 -0.28
CA LYS A 47 22.12 -21.18 -0.55
C LYS A 47 21.01 -21.62 -1.50
N ILE A 48 21.36 -22.18 -2.65
CA ILE A 48 20.39 -22.74 -3.60
C ILE A 48 20.10 -24.22 -3.28
N LYS A 49 19.13 -24.83 -3.95
CA LYS A 49 18.61 -26.18 -3.62
C LYS A 49 19.69 -27.27 -3.54
N ASN A 50 20.72 -27.19 -4.38
CA ASN A 50 21.84 -28.14 -4.40
C ASN A 50 22.90 -27.88 -3.29
N GLY A 51 22.64 -26.92 -2.39
CA GLY A 51 23.53 -26.58 -1.30
C GLY A 51 24.65 -25.60 -1.63
N SER A 52 24.86 -25.25 -2.90
CA SER A 52 25.86 -24.26 -3.30
C SER A 52 25.42 -22.85 -2.92
N LYS A 53 26.38 -21.96 -2.66
CA LYS A 53 26.11 -20.53 -2.41
C LYS A 53 26.24 -19.72 -3.71
N ARG A 54 25.36 -18.76 -3.91
CA ARG A 54 25.42 -17.81 -5.04
C ARG A 54 25.09 -16.40 -4.58
N TRP A 55 25.69 -15.43 -5.25
CA TRP A 55 25.24 -14.04 -5.16
C TRP A 55 23.91 -13.91 -5.90
N VAL A 56 22.91 -13.41 -5.19
CA VAL A 56 21.60 -13.10 -5.76
C VAL A 56 21.38 -11.61 -5.56
N LYS A 57 21.07 -10.89 -6.64
CA LYS A 57 20.72 -9.47 -6.57
C LYS A 57 19.55 -9.31 -5.62
N ILE A 58 19.69 -8.46 -4.62
CA ILE A 58 18.58 -8.16 -3.71
C ILE A 58 17.56 -7.40 -4.53
N SER A 59 16.39 -7.99 -4.71
CA SER A 59 15.31 -7.31 -5.40
C SER A 59 14.85 -6.11 -4.56
N ASN A 60 14.38 -5.06 -5.21
CA ASN A 60 13.80 -3.91 -4.51
C ASN A 60 12.67 -4.33 -3.54
N LYS A 61 11.91 -5.36 -3.93
CA LYS A 61 10.92 -6.04 -3.09
C LYS A 61 11.47 -6.57 -1.76
N ASP A 62 12.67 -7.14 -1.76
CA ASP A 62 13.31 -7.71 -0.57
C ASP A 62 13.90 -6.63 0.35
N ARG A 63 14.22 -5.44 -0.19
CA ARG A 63 14.63 -4.25 0.59
C ARG A 63 13.44 -3.56 1.25
N LEU A 64 12.34 -3.42 0.51
CA LEU A 64 11.20 -2.62 0.94
C LEU A 64 10.47 -3.21 2.15
N LEU A 65 10.25 -4.53 2.16
CA LEU A 65 9.41 -5.14 3.20
C LEU A 65 10.03 -5.05 4.60
N PRO A 66 11.33 -5.30 4.81
CA PRO A 66 11.97 -5.04 6.11
C PRO A 66 11.87 -3.59 6.56
N LEU A 67 12.09 -2.62 5.65
CA LEU A 67 12.01 -1.19 5.98
C LEU A 67 10.57 -0.79 6.37
N LEU A 68 9.59 -1.21 5.58
CA LEU A 68 8.18 -0.99 5.89
C LEU A 68 7.81 -1.66 7.20
N LYS A 69 8.21 -2.91 7.43
CA LYS A 69 7.94 -3.60 8.71
C LYS A 69 8.61 -2.89 9.89
N LYS A 70 9.85 -2.38 9.74
CA LYS A 70 10.50 -1.58 10.78
C LYS A 70 9.68 -0.33 11.11
N ARG A 71 9.29 0.48 10.10
CA ARG A 71 8.47 1.70 10.27
C ARG A 71 7.14 1.43 10.97
N TYR A 72 6.48 0.37 10.55
CA TYR A 72 5.04 0.20 10.79
C TYR A 72 4.73 -0.85 11.87
N ILE A 73 5.64 -1.79 12.11
CA ILE A 73 5.48 -2.85 13.11
C ILE A 73 6.49 -2.68 14.25
N GLY A 74 7.65 -2.07 13.99
CA GLY A 74 8.66 -1.84 15.02
C GLY A 74 8.25 -0.69 15.94
N TYR A 75 7.99 -0.99 17.20
CA TYR A 75 8.24 -0.05 18.29
C TYR A 75 9.76 0.07 18.42
N ASP A 76 10.41 1.01 17.72
CA ASP A 76 11.78 1.44 18.08
C ASP A 76 12.23 2.72 17.35
N ASN A 77 12.97 3.53 18.10
CA ASN A 77 13.33 4.95 17.95
C ASN A 77 14.15 5.38 16.71
N ASP A 78 14.13 4.65 15.59
CA ASP A 78 14.93 4.97 14.39
C ASP A 78 14.11 5.67 13.29
N MET A 79 13.35 6.70 13.63
CA MET A 79 12.58 7.49 12.67
C MET A 79 13.47 8.38 11.78
N ASP A 80 14.61 8.85 12.29
CA ASP A 80 15.47 9.83 11.60
C ASP A 80 16.16 9.27 10.35
N GLN A 81 16.67 8.03 10.40
CA GLN A 81 17.27 7.36 9.22
C GLN A 81 16.23 7.06 8.12
N LEU A 82 14.96 6.93 8.51
CA LEU A 82 13.89 6.60 7.59
C LEU A 82 13.37 7.83 6.86
N ASP A 83 13.29 8.98 7.53
CA ASP A 83 12.92 10.26 6.90
C ASP A 83 14.04 10.77 5.97
N GLU A 84 15.30 10.48 6.26
CA GLU A 84 16.44 10.70 5.34
C GLU A 84 16.33 9.83 4.06
N ILE A 85 15.93 8.56 4.21
CA ILE A 85 15.68 7.68 3.06
C ILE A 85 14.46 8.19 2.28
N LEU A 86 13.34 8.47 2.94
CA LEU A 86 12.07 8.86 2.30
C LEU A 86 12.15 10.23 1.59
N SER A 87 12.88 11.19 2.14
CA SER A 87 13.11 12.51 1.53
C SER A 87 13.90 12.40 0.23
N ASN A 88 14.87 11.49 0.15
CA ASN A 88 15.71 11.27 -1.05
C ASN A 88 15.14 10.24 -2.06
N SER A 89 14.04 9.55 -1.75
CA SER A 89 13.59 8.34 -2.48
C SER A 89 12.17 8.40 -3.03
N THR A 90 11.55 9.58 -3.08
CA THR A 90 10.11 9.72 -3.37
C THR A 90 9.65 9.12 -4.69
N LYS A 91 10.47 9.10 -5.76
CA LYS A 91 10.11 8.44 -7.03
C LYS A 91 10.36 6.94 -7.00
N GLU A 92 11.50 6.50 -6.47
CA GLU A 92 11.89 5.09 -6.46
C GLU A 92 11.04 4.27 -5.49
N ILE A 93 10.82 4.75 -4.26
CA ILE A 93 9.94 4.07 -3.29
C ILE A 93 8.49 4.07 -3.78
N ARG A 94 7.99 5.16 -4.39
CA ARG A 94 6.66 5.14 -5.00
C ARG A 94 6.56 4.08 -6.10
N ASN A 95 7.57 3.98 -6.98
CA ASN A 95 7.62 2.94 -8.00
C ASN A 95 7.63 1.55 -7.38
N MET A 96 8.42 1.33 -6.34
CA MET A 96 8.49 0.04 -5.63
C MET A 96 7.18 -0.32 -4.92
N VAL A 97 6.51 0.64 -4.30
CA VAL A 97 5.18 0.48 -3.71
C VAL A 97 4.16 0.15 -4.79
N ASN A 98 4.17 0.87 -5.92
CA ASN A 98 3.30 0.61 -7.07
C ASN A 98 3.51 -0.79 -7.66
N GLU A 99 4.76 -1.20 -7.90
CA GLU A 99 5.10 -2.55 -8.34
C GLU A 99 4.58 -3.60 -7.35
N ARG A 100 4.74 -3.33 -6.05
CA ARG A 100 4.26 -4.24 -5.00
C ARG A 100 2.74 -4.35 -4.98
N ILE A 101 2.02 -3.25 -5.17
CA ILE A 101 0.55 -3.23 -5.28
C ILE A 101 0.11 -4.11 -6.44
N VAL A 102 0.73 -3.94 -7.61
CA VAL A 102 0.43 -4.72 -8.83
C VAL A 102 0.63 -6.21 -8.58
N GLN A 103 1.68 -6.60 -7.86
CA GLN A 103 1.99 -8.00 -7.57
C GLN A 103 1.19 -8.60 -6.40
N THR A 104 0.59 -7.78 -5.53
CA THR A 104 -0.07 -8.27 -4.33
C THR A 104 -1.49 -8.71 -4.62
N LYS A 105 -1.80 -9.97 -4.25
CA LYS A 105 -3.16 -10.53 -4.38
C LYS A 105 -4.18 -9.63 -3.66
N LYS A 106 -5.23 -9.25 -4.38
CA LYS A 106 -6.40 -8.52 -3.87
C LYS A 106 -7.14 -9.39 -2.86
N LYS A 107 -7.52 -8.82 -1.72
CA LYS A 107 -8.30 -9.50 -0.68
C LYS A 107 -9.71 -8.90 -0.60
N ARG A 108 -10.69 -9.75 -0.25
CA ARG A 108 -12.10 -9.40 -0.01
C ARG A 108 -12.69 -8.55 -1.14
N ILE A 109 -12.73 -9.10 -2.35
CA ILE A 109 -13.37 -8.42 -3.48
C ILE A 109 -14.88 -8.59 -3.32
N GLU A 110 -15.59 -7.54 -2.92
CA GLU A 110 -17.05 -7.56 -2.79
C GLU A 110 -17.67 -6.46 -3.65
N LYS A 111 -18.86 -6.71 -4.18
CA LYS A 111 -19.57 -5.81 -5.09
C LYS A 111 -20.67 -5.07 -4.33
N PHE A 112 -20.92 -3.84 -4.72
CA PHE A 112 -22.01 -3.02 -4.21
C PHE A 112 -22.48 -2.02 -5.28
N LYS A 113 -23.60 -1.34 -5.04
CA LYS A 113 -24.16 -0.35 -5.98
C LYS A 113 -24.04 1.04 -5.37
N ILE A 114 -23.59 2.00 -6.18
CA ILE A 114 -23.75 3.44 -5.90
C ILE A 114 -24.89 3.90 -6.82
N ALA A 115 -25.99 4.37 -6.26
CA ALA A 115 -27.14 4.90 -6.98
C ALA A 115 -26.97 6.39 -7.33
N GLY A 116 -26.38 7.19 -6.44
CA GLY A 116 -26.20 8.62 -6.62
C GLY A 116 -24.91 9.01 -7.36
N ASP A 117 -24.74 10.32 -7.57
CA ASP A 117 -23.51 10.90 -8.09
C ASP A 117 -22.65 11.59 -7.02
N GLN A 118 -22.97 11.33 -5.76
CA GLN A 118 -22.27 11.85 -4.59
C GLN A 118 -21.87 10.70 -3.67
N ALA A 119 -20.67 10.77 -3.13
CA ALA A 119 -20.20 9.85 -2.11
C ALA A 119 -19.47 10.60 -1.00
N VAL A 120 -19.41 9.99 0.18
CA VAL A 120 -18.53 10.40 1.27
C VAL A 120 -17.41 9.39 1.41
N ILE A 121 -16.22 9.90 1.68
CA ILE A 121 -15.05 9.10 2.06
C ILE A 121 -14.47 9.62 3.38
N GLY A 122 -14.24 8.71 4.32
CA GLY A 122 -13.68 9.04 5.64
C GLY A 122 -14.08 8.03 6.71
N ASP A 123 -13.77 8.34 7.95
CA ASP A 123 -14.14 7.50 9.09
C ASP A 123 -15.65 7.58 9.37
N PRO A 124 -16.37 6.46 9.26
CA PRO A 124 -17.81 6.41 9.42
C PRO A 124 -18.31 6.82 10.81
N SER A 125 -17.45 6.84 11.84
CA SER A 125 -17.84 7.26 13.20
C SER A 125 -18.03 8.75 13.35
N TYR A 126 -17.49 9.56 12.44
CA TYR A 126 -17.68 11.00 12.49
C TYR A 126 -19.10 11.37 12.03
N PRO A 127 -19.73 12.32 12.72
CA PRO A 127 -20.98 12.89 12.23
C PRO A 127 -20.69 13.58 10.89
N LEU A 128 -21.61 13.42 9.94
CA LEU A 128 -21.60 14.23 8.74
C LEU A 128 -21.85 15.69 9.14
N SER A 129 -20.79 16.48 9.27
CA SER A 129 -20.88 17.93 9.29
C SER A 129 -21.31 18.44 7.91
N LYS A 130 -21.85 19.65 7.81
CA LYS A 130 -22.13 20.25 6.49
C LYS A 130 -20.84 20.24 5.65
N PRO A 131 -20.94 20.13 4.32
CA PRO A 131 -19.78 20.22 3.44
C PRO A 131 -18.94 21.47 3.78
N GLY A 132 -17.70 21.27 4.24
CA GLY A 132 -16.79 22.36 4.63
C GLY A 132 -16.70 22.66 6.13
N GLU A 133 -17.56 22.08 6.97
CA GLU A 133 -17.56 22.32 8.43
C GLU A 133 -16.78 21.24 9.22
N GLY A 134 -16.21 20.24 8.54
CA GLY A 134 -15.44 19.17 9.17
C GLY A 134 -14.29 18.70 8.28
N TRP A 135 -13.12 18.52 8.87
CA TRP A 135 -11.92 18.00 8.20
C TRP A 135 -11.90 16.47 8.15
N GLN A 136 -12.90 15.83 8.77
CA GLN A 136 -12.90 14.40 9.01
C GLN A 136 -13.55 13.58 7.87
N LEU A 137 -14.52 14.17 7.15
CA LEU A 137 -15.23 13.52 6.05
C LEU A 137 -15.09 14.33 4.76
N ASN A 138 -14.79 13.63 3.67
CA ASN A 138 -14.63 14.26 2.36
C ASN A 138 -15.82 13.93 1.46
N TYR A 139 -16.54 14.98 1.07
CA TYR A 139 -17.62 14.92 0.10
C TYR A 139 -17.04 14.90 -1.32
N VAL A 140 -17.44 13.90 -2.11
CA VAL A 140 -16.97 13.72 -3.48
C VAL A 140 -18.16 13.71 -4.43
N TYR A 141 -18.15 14.66 -5.35
CA TYR A 141 -19.18 14.86 -6.37
C TYR A 141 -18.81 14.22 -7.71
N LYS A 142 -19.79 14.12 -8.60
CA LYS A 142 -19.65 13.54 -9.95
C LYS A 142 -19.18 12.08 -9.91
N VAL A 143 -19.55 11.33 -8.87
CA VAL A 143 -19.34 9.89 -8.79
C VAL A 143 -20.17 9.21 -9.87
N GLU A 144 -19.60 8.20 -10.53
CA GLU A 144 -20.33 7.45 -11.57
C GLU A 144 -21.29 6.42 -10.93
N PRO A 145 -22.61 6.52 -11.15
CA PRO A 145 -23.56 5.53 -10.63
C PRO A 145 -23.38 4.12 -11.22
N GLY A 146 -23.89 3.11 -10.52
CA GLY A 146 -24.02 1.71 -10.93
C GLY A 146 -23.23 0.74 -10.05
N MET A 147 -22.71 -0.35 -10.63
CA MET A 147 -21.94 -1.36 -9.90
C MET A 147 -20.47 -1.00 -9.63
N TRP A 148 -20.09 -1.14 -8.38
CA TRP A 148 -18.75 -0.95 -7.84
C TRP A 148 -18.25 -2.23 -7.18
N LYS A 149 -16.94 -2.28 -6.93
CA LYS A 149 -16.30 -3.27 -6.08
C LYS A 149 -15.34 -2.58 -5.12
N GLY A 150 -15.30 -3.07 -3.89
CA GLY A 150 -14.27 -2.76 -2.93
C GLY A 150 -13.33 -3.94 -2.78
N TYR A 151 -12.06 -3.66 -2.54
CA TYR A 151 -11.06 -4.65 -2.16
C TYR A 151 -9.88 -3.95 -1.50
N PHE A 152 -8.99 -4.72 -0.90
CA PHE A 152 -7.79 -4.16 -0.30
C PHE A 152 -6.54 -4.98 -0.58
N HIS A 153 -5.41 -4.32 -0.36
CA HIS A 153 -4.09 -4.93 -0.38
C HIS A 153 -3.47 -4.89 1.01
N SER A 154 -2.79 -5.96 1.37
CA SER A 154 -2.24 -6.20 2.70
C SER A 154 -0.99 -7.07 2.54
N TRP A 155 0.17 -6.41 2.50
CA TRP A 155 1.47 -7.02 2.25
C TRP A 155 2.52 -6.71 3.33
N ILE A 156 2.31 -5.69 4.17
CA ILE A 156 3.19 -5.43 5.33
C ILE A 156 2.88 -6.47 6.42
N THR A 157 1.60 -6.60 6.77
CA THR A 157 1.08 -7.67 7.63
C THR A 157 0.01 -8.47 6.89
N LYS A 158 -0.40 -9.62 7.42
CA LYS A 158 -1.51 -10.40 6.84
C LYS A 158 -2.88 -9.79 7.13
N GLU A 159 -2.97 -8.92 8.13
CA GLU A 159 -4.21 -8.53 8.81
C GLU A 159 -4.51 -7.03 8.74
N ARG A 160 -3.50 -6.19 8.48
CA ARG A 160 -3.64 -4.74 8.36
C ARG A 160 -3.78 -4.34 6.91
N VAL A 161 -4.63 -3.35 6.66
CA VAL A 161 -4.93 -2.88 5.32
C VAL A 161 -3.92 -1.83 4.95
N ASN A 162 -3.15 -2.06 3.90
CA ASN A 162 -2.17 -1.09 3.42
C ASN A 162 -2.82 -0.08 2.48
N ILE A 163 -3.64 -0.61 1.57
CA ILE A 163 -4.37 0.18 0.58
C ILE A 163 -5.78 -0.36 0.45
N LEU A 164 -6.74 0.55 0.57
CA LEU A 164 -8.14 0.29 0.21
C LEU A 164 -8.40 0.83 -1.19
N VAL A 165 -9.03 0.02 -2.03
CA VAL A 165 -9.47 0.41 -3.37
C VAL A 165 -10.98 0.22 -3.47
N VAL A 166 -11.67 1.28 -3.86
CA VAL A 166 -13.10 1.26 -4.18
C VAL A 166 -13.26 1.74 -5.60
N THR A 167 -13.76 0.91 -6.51
CA THR A 167 -13.74 1.22 -7.94
C THR A 167 -14.94 0.67 -8.70
N ARG A 168 -15.36 1.36 -9.77
CA ARG A 168 -16.35 0.82 -10.71
C ARG A 168 -15.91 -0.55 -11.21
N LEU A 169 -16.87 -1.44 -11.38
CA LEU A 169 -16.61 -2.86 -11.64
C LEU A 169 -15.66 -3.11 -12.84
N ARG A 170 -15.80 -2.28 -13.89
CA ARG A 170 -15.03 -2.35 -15.14
C ARG A 170 -13.57 -1.85 -15.05
N TYR A 171 -13.18 -1.19 -13.97
CA TYR A 171 -11.82 -0.72 -13.78
C TYR A 171 -11.03 -1.60 -12.80
N THR A 172 -9.71 -1.46 -12.86
CA THR A 172 -8.75 -2.05 -11.93
C THR A 172 -7.92 -0.94 -11.29
N TYR A 173 -7.26 -1.22 -10.17
CA TYR A 173 -6.19 -0.37 -9.67
C TYR A 173 -4.87 -1.16 -9.69
N PRO A 174 -3.77 -0.55 -10.18
CA PRO A 174 -3.75 0.71 -10.95
C PRO A 174 -4.48 0.56 -12.31
N SER A 175 -5.09 1.63 -12.80
CA SER A 175 -5.64 1.68 -14.16
C SER A 175 -4.84 2.66 -15.01
N PRO A 176 -4.23 2.23 -16.13
CA PRO A 176 -3.51 3.15 -17.02
C PRO A 176 -4.44 4.12 -17.75
N SER A 177 -5.74 3.82 -17.83
CA SER A 177 -6.72 4.64 -18.56
C SER A 177 -7.36 5.75 -17.72
N LEU A 178 -7.03 5.83 -16.43
CA LEU A 178 -7.58 6.81 -15.49
C LEU A 178 -6.58 7.93 -15.21
N LYS A 179 -7.10 9.15 -15.08
CA LYS A 179 -6.33 10.27 -14.53
C LYS A 179 -6.53 10.27 -13.02
N TYR A 180 -5.43 10.27 -12.26
CA TYR A 180 -5.48 10.34 -10.81
C TYR A 180 -5.20 11.75 -10.33
N ARG A 181 -5.97 12.19 -9.34
CA ARG A 181 -5.71 13.42 -8.59
C ARG A 181 -5.68 13.12 -7.10
N LYS A 182 -4.90 13.90 -6.35
CA LYS A 182 -4.96 13.86 -4.89
C LYS A 182 -6.35 14.29 -4.44
N GLY A 183 -6.88 13.57 -3.45
CA GLY A 183 -8.04 14.02 -2.72
C GLY A 183 -7.83 15.39 -2.07
N LYS A 184 -8.92 16.11 -1.82
CA LYS A 184 -8.84 17.34 -1.01
C LYS A 184 -8.62 16.92 0.45
N GLY A 185 -7.67 17.57 1.13
CA GLY A 185 -7.33 17.26 2.52
C GLY A 185 -6.76 15.85 2.74
N GLY A 186 -6.63 15.46 3.99
CA GLY A 186 -6.44 14.07 4.40
C GLY A 186 -7.77 13.45 4.87
N LEU A 187 -7.75 12.16 5.15
CA LEU A 187 -8.86 11.43 5.74
C LEU A 187 -8.52 11.15 7.20
N ALA A 188 -9.19 11.85 8.11
CA ALA A 188 -9.07 11.58 9.53
C ALA A 188 -9.76 10.26 9.87
N VAL A 189 -9.10 9.46 10.70
CA VAL A 189 -9.59 8.20 11.23
C VAL A 189 -9.29 8.15 12.72
N ASP A 190 -10.27 7.70 13.49
CA ASP A 190 -10.27 7.72 14.96
C ASP A 190 -10.95 6.48 15.56
N SER A 191 -11.75 5.76 14.76
CA SER A 191 -12.30 4.46 15.11
C SER A 191 -11.50 3.30 14.51
N GLY A 192 -10.38 3.60 13.84
CA GLY A 192 -9.63 2.66 13.02
C GLY A 192 -10.39 2.16 11.78
N GLN A 193 -11.40 2.90 11.31
CA GLN A 193 -12.26 2.53 10.18
C GLN A 193 -12.20 3.55 9.05
N MET A 194 -12.47 3.09 7.84
CA MET A 194 -12.56 3.90 6.63
C MET A 194 -13.72 3.40 5.79
N SER A 195 -14.52 4.33 5.28
CA SER A 195 -15.67 4.01 4.43
C SER A 195 -15.68 4.85 3.15
N VAL A 196 -16.24 4.28 2.09
CA VAL A 196 -16.70 5.01 0.89
C VAL A 196 -18.16 4.65 0.68
N VAL A 197 -19.04 5.65 0.74
CA VAL A 197 -20.48 5.44 0.86
C VAL A 197 -21.27 6.42 0.01
N ASP A 198 -22.33 5.93 -0.60
CA ASP A 198 -23.27 6.68 -1.44
C ASP A 198 -24.20 7.54 -0.59
N LEU A 199 -24.18 8.85 -0.82
CA LEU A 199 -25.01 9.79 -0.07
C LEU A 199 -26.50 9.69 -0.41
N SER A 200 -26.87 9.17 -1.58
CA SER A 200 -28.28 8.92 -1.90
C SER A 200 -28.88 7.76 -1.11
N LYS A 201 -28.01 6.88 -0.60
CA LYS A 201 -28.40 5.71 0.20
C LYS A 201 -28.31 5.96 1.69
N TYR A 202 -27.37 6.80 2.11
CA TYR A 202 -27.19 7.20 3.50
C TYR A 202 -27.12 8.72 3.56
N PRO A 203 -28.29 9.38 3.48
CA PRO A 203 -28.35 10.83 3.57
C PRO A 203 -27.85 11.28 4.95
N GLN A 204 -27.41 12.54 5.02
CA GLN A 204 -26.76 13.11 6.20
C GLN A 204 -27.55 12.95 7.50
N ALA A 205 -28.88 12.97 7.43
CA ALA A 205 -29.76 12.86 8.60
C ALA A 205 -29.82 11.45 9.22
N GLU A 206 -29.35 10.40 8.52
CA GLU A 206 -29.48 9.00 8.96
C GLU A 206 -28.19 8.41 9.57
N TRP A 207 -27.15 9.23 9.76
CA TRP A 207 -25.88 8.78 10.34
C TRP A 207 -25.93 8.84 11.86
N ASP A 208 -26.72 7.94 12.43
CA ASP A 208 -26.95 7.75 13.86
C ASP A 208 -26.16 6.56 14.43
N ASP A 209 -26.45 6.18 15.67
CA ASP A 209 -25.88 5.00 16.30
C ASP A 209 -26.13 3.70 15.53
N LYS A 210 -27.24 3.61 14.77
CA LYS A 210 -27.57 2.43 13.96
C LYS A 210 -26.65 2.35 12.74
N TRP A 211 -26.35 3.47 12.10
CA TRP A 211 -25.31 3.55 11.07
C TRP A 211 -23.95 3.11 11.62
N ASN A 212 -23.52 3.73 12.73
CA ASN A 212 -22.25 3.41 13.37
C ASN A 212 -22.15 1.93 13.72
N LYS A 213 -23.21 1.35 14.31
CA LYS A 213 -23.27 -0.09 14.60
C LYS A 213 -23.21 -0.94 13.32
N LYS A 214 -23.90 -0.56 12.24
CA LYS A 214 -23.87 -1.31 10.97
C LYS A 214 -22.47 -1.36 10.39
N VAL A 215 -21.77 -0.24 10.39
CA VAL A 215 -20.43 -0.10 9.85
C VAL A 215 -19.39 -0.77 10.75
N ALA A 216 -19.47 -0.52 12.07
CA ALA A 216 -18.62 -1.16 13.06
C ALA A 216 -18.81 -2.68 13.10
N ASN A 217 -20.02 -3.19 12.90
CA ASN A 217 -20.25 -4.64 12.88
C ASN A 217 -19.49 -5.36 11.77
N ILE A 218 -19.29 -4.71 10.61
CA ILE A 218 -18.48 -5.29 9.53
C ILE A 218 -17.04 -5.37 9.96
N THR A 219 -16.50 -4.28 10.48
CA THR A 219 -15.09 -4.22 10.87
C THR A 219 -14.83 -5.15 12.06
N ILE A 220 -15.72 -5.21 13.06
CA ILE A 220 -15.67 -6.16 14.19
C ILE A 220 -15.47 -7.60 13.72
N LYS A 221 -16.26 -8.03 12.73
CA LYS A 221 -16.27 -9.42 12.24
C LYS A 221 -15.26 -9.68 11.11
N LYS A 222 -14.86 -8.66 10.35
CA LYS A 222 -14.07 -8.79 9.12
C LYS A 222 -13.13 -7.60 8.95
N ILE A 223 -12.00 -7.79 8.25
CA ILE A 223 -11.08 -6.69 7.92
C ILE A 223 -11.75 -5.63 7.04
N ALA A 224 -12.59 -6.04 6.09
CA ALA A 224 -13.32 -5.16 5.19
C ALA A 224 -14.56 -5.88 4.63
N GLY A 225 -15.52 -5.13 4.12
CA GLY A 225 -16.72 -5.67 3.48
C GLY A 225 -17.61 -4.62 2.82
N ALA A 226 -18.48 -5.08 1.93
CA ALA A 226 -19.49 -4.27 1.30
C ALA A 226 -20.73 -4.08 2.20
N ILE A 227 -21.38 -2.93 2.04
CA ILE A 227 -22.74 -2.65 2.47
C ILE A 227 -23.57 -2.27 1.25
N ASP A 228 -24.91 -2.29 1.37
CA ASP A 228 -25.73 -1.59 0.36
C ASP A 228 -25.24 -0.14 0.28
N GLY A 229 -24.98 0.40 -0.91
CA GLY A 229 -24.49 1.78 -1.04
C GLY A 229 -23.01 2.03 -0.71
N GLY A 230 -22.20 1.04 -0.30
CA GLY A 230 -20.83 1.38 0.11
C GLY A 230 -19.87 0.23 0.40
N TYR A 231 -18.68 0.60 0.85
CA TYR A 231 -17.64 -0.34 1.26
C TYR A 231 -16.84 0.20 2.43
N VAL A 232 -16.54 -0.68 3.39
CA VAL A 232 -15.94 -0.34 4.68
C VAL A 232 -14.71 -1.22 4.90
N SER A 233 -13.69 -0.64 5.51
CA SER A 233 -12.47 -1.35 5.91
C SER A 233 -11.98 -0.87 7.28
N ARG A 234 -11.38 -1.77 8.05
CA ARG A 234 -10.41 -1.39 9.09
C ARG A 234 -9.17 -0.83 8.42
N THR A 235 -8.54 0.17 9.03
CA THR A 235 -7.20 0.61 8.63
C THR A 235 -6.19 -0.45 9.09
N GLY A 236 -6.34 -0.89 10.34
CA GLY A 236 -5.35 -1.73 11.03
C GLY A 236 -4.09 -0.97 11.46
N TRP A 237 -4.05 0.34 11.21
CA TRP A 237 -2.93 1.23 11.52
C TRP A 237 -3.22 2.18 12.68
N GLY A 238 -4.46 2.15 13.19
CA GLY A 238 -4.92 3.04 14.24
C GLY A 238 -5.41 4.37 13.67
N ASP A 239 -5.39 5.36 14.54
CA ASP A 239 -5.92 6.70 14.31
C ASP A 239 -4.88 7.57 13.61
N GLY A 240 -5.35 8.53 12.82
CA GLY A 240 -4.46 9.41 12.07
C GLY A 240 -5.09 10.00 10.82
N ILE A 241 -4.25 10.67 10.03
CA ILE A 241 -4.65 11.35 8.80
C ILE A 241 -4.02 10.63 7.61
N TYR A 242 -4.87 10.09 6.75
CA TYR A 242 -4.45 9.29 5.60
C TYR A 242 -4.61 10.00 4.28
N ASN A 243 -3.70 9.75 3.35
CA ASN A 243 -3.80 10.28 1.98
C ASN A 243 -4.69 9.39 1.11
N TYR A 244 -5.34 10.01 0.12
CA TYR A 244 -6.10 9.27 -0.88
C TYR A 244 -5.99 9.90 -2.27
N LEU A 245 -6.25 9.06 -3.28
CA LEU A 245 -6.34 9.44 -4.68
C LEU A 245 -7.76 9.18 -5.21
N ILE A 246 -8.15 10.02 -6.16
CA ILE A 246 -9.40 9.90 -6.92
C ILE A 246 -9.06 9.64 -8.38
N GLY A 247 -9.52 8.50 -8.92
CA GLY A 247 -9.42 8.16 -10.34
C GLY A 247 -10.64 8.69 -11.10
N VAL A 248 -10.37 9.43 -12.18
CA VAL A 248 -11.38 10.14 -12.97
C VAL A 248 -11.35 9.66 -14.43
N LYS A 249 -12.53 9.46 -15.01
CA LYS A 249 -12.76 9.21 -16.45
C LYS A 249 -13.94 10.06 -16.92
N ASN A 250 -13.78 10.77 -18.04
CA ASN A 250 -14.84 11.59 -18.64
C ASN A 250 -15.52 12.53 -17.62
N ASN A 251 -14.71 13.22 -16.81
CA ASN A 251 -15.16 14.12 -15.73
C ASN A 251 -16.01 13.47 -14.61
N ARG A 252 -16.03 12.14 -14.54
CA ARG A 252 -16.70 11.36 -13.49
C ARG A 252 -15.69 10.62 -12.62
N VAL A 253 -15.96 10.56 -11.31
CA VAL A 253 -15.17 9.79 -10.35
C VAL A 253 -15.56 8.32 -10.45
N VAL A 254 -14.57 7.46 -10.67
CA VAL A 254 -14.76 6.02 -10.92
C VAL A 254 -13.88 5.13 -10.03
N GLN A 255 -13.04 5.75 -9.21
CA GLN A 255 -12.14 5.04 -8.30
C GLN A 255 -11.70 5.92 -7.13
N PHE A 256 -11.63 5.32 -5.95
CA PHE A 256 -11.02 5.85 -4.74
C PHE A 256 -9.90 4.90 -4.31
N VAL A 257 -8.76 5.46 -3.92
CA VAL A 257 -7.61 4.71 -3.42
C VAL A 257 -7.12 5.37 -2.15
N VAL A 258 -7.22 4.68 -1.02
CA VAL A 258 -6.78 5.19 0.29
C VAL A 258 -5.49 4.49 0.68
N PHE A 259 -4.51 5.27 1.14
CA PHE A 259 -3.20 4.78 1.57
C PHE A 259 -3.11 4.92 3.08
N PHE A 260 -3.08 3.79 3.80
CA PHE A 260 -2.95 3.79 5.26
C PHE A 260 -1.49 3.76 5.73
N MET A 261 -0.54 3.89 4.80
CA MET A 261 0.90 3.88 5.06
C MET A 261 1.48 5.26 4.77
N THR A 262 0.91 6.30 5.39
CA THR A 262 1.39 7.67 5.26
C THR A 262 2.11 8.04 6.54
#